data_AF-A0A411ZQX3-F1
#
_entry.id   AF-A0A411ZQX3-F1
#
_cell.length_a   1.000
_cell.length_b   1.000
_cell.length_c   1.000
_cell.angle_alpha   90.00
_cell.angle_beta   90.00
_cell.angle_gamma   90.00
#
_symmetry.space_group_name_H-M   'P 1'
#
loop_
_entity.id
_entity.type
_entity.pdbx_description
1 polymer ?
#
loop_
_entity_poly.entity_id
_entity_poly.type
_entity_poly.pdbx_seq_one_letter_code
_entity_poly.pdbx_strand_id
1 'polypeptide(L)'
;MNINSNVEITEINKESLIDILTDELPVLRARLALSQDDLCNIIGISRQTYSAIETKKRKMTWNTFLSLILVFDFNEKTSVMLETCGAFPDELKNLLSTNNRKKDMEDC
;
A
#
# COMPACT_ATOMS: atom_id res chain seq x y z
N MET A 1 17.02 -29.79 20.06
CA MET A 1 17.05 -28.41 19.52
C MET A 1 15.76 -28.23 18.73
N ASN A 2 14.75 -27.56 19.29
CA ASN A 2 13.53 -27.24 18.56
C ASN A 2 13.72 -25.86 17.95
N ILE A 3 13.91 -25.82 16.63
CA ILE A 3 13.85 -24.58 15.87
C ILE A 3 12.36 -24.36 15.60
N ASN A 4 11.68 -23.69 16.54
CA ASN A 4 10.37 -23.13 16.29
C ASN A 4 10.57 -21.88 15.41
N SER A 5 10.56 -22.05 14.09
CA SER A 5 10.43 -20.94 13.16
C SER A 5 8.97 -20.48 13.10
N ASN A 6 8.48 -19.91 14.20
CA ASN A 6 7.38 -18.97 14.10
C ASN A 6 7.98 -17.72 13.47
N VAL A 7 7.75 -17.54 12.18
CA VAL A 7 7.99 -16.26 11.51
C VAL A 7 7.18 -15.23 12.30
N GLU A 8 7.86 -14.39 13.08
CA GLU A 8 7.25 -13.19 13.64
C GLU A 8 6.61 -12.44 12.48
N ILE A 9 5.29 -12.32 12.49
CA ILE A 9 4.62 -11.33 11.67
C ILE A 9 5.14 -10.00 12.22
N THR A 10 6.14 -9.43 11.55
CA THR A 10 6.59 -8.06 11.80
C THR A 10 5.34 -7.19 11.80
N GLU A 11 5.01 -6.60 12.94
CA GLU A 11 3.78 -5.83 13.12
C GLU A 11 3.86 -4.59 12.23
N ILE A 12 3.33 -4.70 11.00
CA ILE A 12 3.34 -3.60 10.05
C ILE A 12 2.57 -2.44 10.66
N ASN A 13 3.26 -1.31 10.84
CA ASN A 13 2.64 -0.08 11.31
C ASN A 13 1.85 0.57 10.17
N LYS A 14 0.59 0.12 10.02
CA LYS A 14 -0.34 0.62 8.99
C LYS A 14 -0.53 2.13 9.04
N GLU A 15 -0.56 2.69 10.24
CA GLU A 15 -0.77 4.13 10.44
C GLU A 15 0.41 4.93 9.87
N SER A 16 1.66 4.48 10.14
CA SER A 16 2.86 5.10 9.57
C SER A 16 2.87 5.02 8.04
N LEU A 17 2.50 3.87 7.46
CA LEU A 17 2.46 3.72 6.00
C LEU A 17 1.38 4.61 5.37
N ILE A 18 0.21 4.70 6.00
CA ILE A 18 -0.86 5.60 5.60
C ILE A 18 -0.38 7.05 5.61
N ASP A 19 0.32 7.47 6.67
CA ASP A 19 0.78 8.85 6.80
C ASP A 19 1.86 9.16 5.74
N ILE A 20 2.83 8.26 5.52
CA ILE A 20 3.84 8.40 4.45
C ILE A 20 3.16 8.51 3.08
N LEU A 21 2.25 7.59 2.74
CA LEU A 21 1.62 7.61 1.42
C LEU A 21 0.74 8.84 1.22
N THR A 22 0.03 9.28 2.27
CA THR A 22 -0.84 10.47 2.22
C THR A 22 -0.05 11.72 1.84
N ASP A 23 1.17 11.85 2.36
CA ASP A 23 2.07 12.99 2.09
C ASP A 23 2.55 13.01 0.64
N GLU A 24 2.76 11.82 0.06
CA GLU A 24 3.27 11.64 -1.29
C GLU A 24 2.17 11.65 -2.38
N LEU A 25 0.88 11.60 -2.01
CA LEU A 25 -0.24 11.52 -2.97
C LEU A 25 -0.19 12.58 -4.08
N PRO A 26 0.01 13.89 -3.79
CA PRO A 26 0.02 14.90 -4.84
C PRO A 26 1.14 14.66 -5.85
N VAL A 27 2.32 14.23 -5.37
CA VAL A 27 3.50 14.00 -6.19
C VAL A 27 3.36 12.73 -7.01
N LEU A 28 2.96 11.62 -6.40
CA LEU A 28 2.70 10.34 -7.07
C LEU A 28 1.64 10.51 -8.17
N ARG A 29 0.56 11.23 -7.87
CA ARG A 29 -0.50 11.54 -8.84
C ARG A 29 0.01 12.40 -10.00
N ALA A 30 0.79 13.45 -9.71
CA ALA A 30 1.38 14.31 -10.74
C ALA A 30 2.37 13.56 -11.65
N ARG A 31 3.12 12.59 -11.11
CA ARG A 31 4.04 11.73 -11.88
C ARG A 31 3.33 10.88 -12.93
N LEU A 32 2.09 10.50 -12.67
CA LEU A 32 1.23 9.79 -13.62
C LEU A 32 0.36 10.73 -14.48
N ALA A 33 0.49 12.05 -14.31
CA ALA A 33 -0.35 13.06 -14.95
C ALA A 33 -1.86 12.86 -14.72
N LEU A 34 -2.24 12.31 -13.56
CA LEU A 34 -3.63 12.07 -13.19
C LEU A 34 -4.23 13.27 -12.46
N SER A 35 -5.49 13.58 -12.70
CA SER A 35 -6.28 14.46 -11.83
C SER A 35 -6.80 13.68 -10.61
N GLN A 36 -7.35 14.39 -9.61
CA GLN A 36 -8.02 13.71 -8.49
C GLN A 36 -9.21 12.86 -8.97
N ASP A 37 -9.95 13.30 -10.00
CA ASP A 37 -11.07 12.50 -10.53
C ASP A 37 -10.60 11.22 -11.19
N ASP A 38 -9.50 11.28 -11.97
CA ASP A 38 -8.99 10.09 -12.65
C ASP A 38 -8.63 9.01 -11.63
N LEU A 39 -7.90 9.41 -10.57
CA LEU A 39 -7.50 8.49 -9.52
C LEU A 39 -8.71 7.97 -8.71
N CYS A 40 -9.69 8.83 -8.44
CA CYS A 40 -10.96 8.44 -7.80
C CYS A 40 -11.74 7.39 -8.59
N ASN A 41 -11.81 7.55 -9.92
CA ASN A 41 -12.49 6.60 -10.81
C ASN A 41 -11.77 5.24 -10.81
N ILE A 42 -10.44 5.22 -10.71
CA ILE A 42 -9.66 3.98 -10.65
C ILE A 42 -9.88 3.24 -9.33
N ILE A 43 -9.83 3.93 -8.19
CA ILE A 43 -9.90 3.29 -6.86
C ILE A 43 -11.32 3.19 -6.27
N GLY A 44 -12.32 3.75 -6.95
CA GLY A 44 -13.73 3.64 -6.58
C GLY A 44 -14.15 4.46 -5.36
N ILE A 45 -13.62 5.67 -5.19
CA ILE A 45 -14.04 6.60 -4.12
C ILE A 45 -14.46 7.96 -4.69
N SER A 46 -15.24 8.74 -3.93
CA SER A 46 -15.63 10.08 -4.38
C SER A 46 -14.47 11.07 -4.37
N ARG A 47 -14.49 12.05 -5.29
CA ARG A 47 -13.52 13.16 -5.32
C ARG A 47 -13.44 13.90 -3.99
N GLN A 48 -14.56 14.11 -3.32
CA GLN A 48 -14.60 14.77 -2.02
C GLN A 48 -13.86 13.96 -0.95
N THR A 49 -14.00 12.62 -0.97
CA THR A 49 -13.28 11.73 -0.05
C THR A 49 -11.78 11.80 -0.32
N TYR A 50 -11.36 11.67 -1.57
CA TYR A 50 -9.95 11.76 -1.95
C TYR A 50 -9.35 13.14 -1.60
N SER A 51 -10.06 14.23 -1.92
CA SER A 51 -9.63 15.59 -1.61
C SER A 51 -9.46 15.80 -0.10
N ALA A 52 -10.37 15.27 0.72
CA ALA A 52 -10.23 15.33 2.17
C ALA A 52 -9.03 14.51 2.69
N ILE A 53 -8.69 13.39 2.03
CA ILE A 53 -7.50 12.60 2.33
C ILE A 53 -6.21 13.34 1.92
N GLU A 54 -6.10 13.78 0.67
CA GLU A 54 -4.93 14.49 0.12
C GLU A 54 -4.66 15.81 0.86
N THR A 55 -5.70 16.45 1.42
CA THR A 55 -5.57 17.65 2.27
C THR A 55 -5.44 17.34 3.76
N LYS A 56 -5.29 16.06 4.15
CA LYS A 56 -5.17 15.57 5.54
C LYS A 56 -6.34 15.93 6.47
N LYS A 57 -7.48 16.37 5.91
CA LYS A 57 -8.72 16.62 6.67
C LYS A 57 -9.41 15.33 7.11
N ARG A 58 -9.12 14.23 6.42
CA ARG A 58 -9.64 12.89 6.72
C ARG A 58 -8.51 11.88 6.64
N LYS A 59 -8.42 10.99 7.62
CA LYS A 59 -7.47 9.88 7.57
C LYS A 59 -7.89 8.85 6.50
N MET A 60 -6.92 8.40 5.71
CA MET A 60 -7.10 7.34 4.72
C MET A 60 -7.42 6.01 5.42
N THR A 61 -8.26 5.17 4.80
CA THR A 61 -8.48 3.80 5.28
C THR A 61 -7.42 2.85 4.75
N TRP A 62 -7.17 1.74 5.44
CA TRP A 62 -6.25 0.71 4.96
C TRP A 62 -6.62 0.13 3.59
N ASN A 63 -7.91 -0.04 3.31
CA ASN A 63 -8.36 -0.51 1.99
C ASN A 63 -8.05 0.50 0.89
N THR A 64 -8.25 1.79 1.15
CA THR A 64 -7.88 2.86 0.21
C THR A 64 -6.37 2.92 0.00
N PHE A 65 -5.58 2.74 1.07
CA PHE A 65 -4.13 2.63 0.99
C PHE A 65 -3.72 1.49 0.06
N LEU A 66 -4.25 0.27 0.26
CA LEU A 66 -3.91 -0.89 -0.58
C LEU A 66 -4.30 -0.68 -2.04
N SER A 67 -5.47 -0.10 -2.32
CA SER A 67 -5.87 0.24 -3.69
C SER A 67 -4.92 1.24 -4.34
N LEU A 68 -4.45 2.24 -3.60
CA LEU A 68 -3.49 3.23 -4.08
C LEU A 68 -2.10 2.63 -4.30
N ILE A 69 -1.63 1.76 -3.39
CA ILE A 69 -0.40 0.98 -3.57
C ILE A 69 -0.46 0.19 -4.87
N LEU A 70 -1.56 -0.52 -5.13
CA LEU A 70 -1.73 -1.29 -6.37
C LEU A 70 -1.61 -0.39 -7.61
N VAL A 71 -2.29 0.76 -7.63
CA VAL A 71 -2.24 1.69 -8.77
C VAL A 71 -0.84 2.22 -9.01
N PHE A 72 -0.16 2.66 -7.95
CA PHE A 72 1.15 3.29 -8.05
C PHE A 72 2.29 2.28 -8.28
N ASP A 73 2.17 1.06 -7.76
CA ASP A 73 3.17 0.01 -7.98
C ASP A 73 3.11 -0.58 -9.39
N PHE A 74 1.93 -0.62 -10.01
CA PHE A 74 1.77 -1.10 -11.39
C PHE A 74 2.32 -0.13 -12.46
N ASN A 75 2.93 0.99 -12.04
CA ASN A 75 3.54 1.99 -12.90
C ASN A 75 5.00 2.19 -12.50
N GLU A 76 5.93 1.89 -13.41
CA GLU A 76 7.39 1.90 -13.13
C GLU A 76 7.88 3.19 -12.46
N LYS A 77 7.41 4.35 -12.92
CA LYS A 77 7.80 5.66 -12.39
C LYS A 77 7.42 5.87 -10.93
N THR A 78 6.28 5.35 -10.51
CA THR A 78 5.76 5.51 -9.15
C THR A 78 6.11 4.34 -8.24
N SER A 79 6.33 3.14 -8.79
CA SER A 79 6.81 1.97 -8.05
C SER A 79 8.15 2.25 -7.37
N VAL A 80 9.14 2.77 -8.11
CA VAL A 80 10.44 3.19 -7.56
C VAL A 80 10.28 4.24 -6.45
N MET A 81 9.30 5.14 -6.61
CA MET A 81 9.04 6.18 -5.62
C MET A 81 8.42 5.60 -4.34
N LEU A 82 7.50 4.64 -4.43
CA LEU A 82 6.92 3.95 -3.28
C LEU A 82 7.98 3.23 -2.44
N GLU A 83 8.97 2.61 -3.10
CA GLU A 83 10.10 2.00 -2.41
C GLU A 83 10.98 3.05 -1.74
N THR A 84 11.30 4.14 -2.47
CA THR A 84 12.19 5.20 -1.97
C THR A 84 11.59 5.97 -0.79
N CYS A 85 10.29 6.26 -0.80
CA CYS A 85 9.62 6.96 0.30
C CYS A 85 9.23 6.05 1.47
N GLY A 86 9.40 4.72 1.32
CA GLY A 86 9.05 3.75 2.36
C GLY A 86 7.55 3.48 2.51
N ALA A 87 6.73 3.89 1.54
CA ALA A 87 5.29 3.59 1.52
C ALA A 87 5.01 2.11 1.17
N PHE A 88 5.94 1.44 0.50
CA PHE A 88 5.81 0.02 0.14
C PHE A 88 7.03 -0.81 0.54
N PRO A 89 7.26 -1.03 1.86
CA PRO A 89 8.44 -1.71 2.35
C PRO A 89 8.37 -3.24 2.16
N ASP A 90 9.50 -3.92 2.27
CA ASP A 90 9.62 -5.36 2.02
C ASP A 90 8.76 -6.20 2.99
N GLU A 91 8.56 -5.73 4.23
CA GLU A 91 7.67 -6.38 5.19
C GLU A 91 6.23 -6.41 4.66
N LEU A 92 5.76 -5.32 4.04
CA LEU A 92 4.44 -5.26 3.42
C LEU A 92 4.38 -6.17 2.19
N LYS A 93 5.42 -6.21 1.35
CA LYS A 93 5.50 -7.15 0.22
C LYS A 93 5.41 -8.60 0.68
N ASN A 94 6.13 -8.96 1.74
CA ASN A 94 6.12 -10.29 2.34
C ASN A 94 4.73 -10.63 2.91
N LEU A 95 4.09 -9.69 3.59
CA LEU A 95 2.72 -9.86 4.09
C LEU A 95 1.75 -10.15 2.94
N LEU A 96 1.79 -9.35 1.86
CA LEU A 96 0.91 -9.52 0.70
C LEU A 96 1.21 -10.81 -0.08
N SER A 97 2.45 -11.29 -0.03
CA SER A 97 2.92 -12.50 -0.71
C SER A 97 2.66 -13.80 0.07
N THR A 98 1.93 -13.76 1.19
CA THR A 98 1.66 -14.94 2.03
C THR A 98 0.88 -16.01 1.26
N ASN A 99 1.62 -16.94 0.66
CA ASN A 99 1.11 -18.21 0.16
C ASN A 99 0.78 -19.13 1.35
N ASN A 100 -0.50 -19.24 1.72
CA ASN A 100 -0.98 -20.30 2.62
C ASN A 100 -0.90 -21.72 2.01
N ARG A 101 -0.30 -21.89 0.82
CA ARG A 101 -0.21 -23.17 0.08
C ARG A 101 0.95 -24.10 0.51
N LYS A 102 1.64 -23.81 1.61
CA LYS A 102 2.69 -24.70 2.16
C LYS A 102 2.21 -25.58 3.32
N LYS A 103 0.90 -25.68 3.59
CA LYS A 103 0.39 -26.57 4.64
C LYS A 103 -0.04 -27.95 4.15
N ASP A 104 -0.22 -28.14 2.84
CA ASP A 104 -0.82 -29.39 2.31
C ASP A 104 0.22 -30.38 1.76
N MET A 105 1.53 -30.09 1.87
CA MET A 105 2.60 -30.97 1.33
C MET A 105 3.54 -31.55 2.40
N GLU A 106 3.25 -31.32 3.70
CA GLU A 106 3.93 -32.00 4.81
C GLU A 106 3.08 -33.13 5.43
N ASP A 107 1.85 -33.32 4.93
CA ASP A 107 0.92 -34.39 5.37
C ASP A 107 0.75 -35.53 4.33
N CYS A 108 1.66 -35.67 3.35
CA CYS A 108 1.77 -36.87 2.50
C CYS A 108 3.10 -37.61 2.74
#